data_AF-A0AAV0TQ53-F1
#
_entry.id   AF-A0AAV0TQ53-F1
#
_cell.length_a   1.000
_cell.length_b   1.000
_cell.length_c   1.000
_cell.angle_alpha   90.00
_cell.angle_beta   90.00
_cell.angle_gamma   90.00
#
_symmetry.space_group_name_H-M   'P 1'
#
loop_
_entity.id
_entity.type
_entity.pdbx_description
1 polymer ?
#
loop_
_entity_poly.entity_id
_entity_poly.type
_entity_poly.pdbx_seq_one_letter_code
_entity_poly.pdbx_strand_id
1 'polypeptide(L)'
;MDTYTFCTALGKEEANRQLRIHYENWVTEKDIGALAAAVIINRYKGHEAIMGMKPVNEPWKFTPIKVLKEYYWKSYKRVKALALLWKFIIHDSFRFGLAFWADFLLGCPNIAFDMHIYQAWNSPGTIEDFFQTLVSRSTPLDETKPIQGPYSTGMCGPSFGKCPVTSQSFFHQHDDAALTRALTLKELNGVAVGHGWYFWNFKTEIHYKVEFLGLGSSGSIPQERVKVPQR
;
A
#
# COMPACT_ATOMS: atom_id res chain seq x y z
N MET A 1 13.39 -16.37 1.09
CA MET A 1 14.65 -15.88 1.66
C MET A 1 14.60 -14.37 1.61
N ASP A 2 14.54 -13.71 2.76
CA ASP A 2 14.59 -12.24 2.83
C ASP A 2 16.03 -11.71 2.65
N THR A 3 16.17 -10.41 2.40
CA THR A 3 17.48 -9.76 2.19
C THR A 3 18.40 -9.90 3.41
N TYR A 4 17.84 -10.01 4.61
CA TYR A 4 18.63 -10.19 5.83
C TYR A 4 19.29 -11.57 5.87
N THR A 5 18.51 -12.61 5.60
CA THR A 5 18.97 -14.00 5.52
C THR A 5 19.96 -14.18 4.36
N PHE A 6 19.70 -13.54 3.22
CA PHE A 6 20.61 -13.50 2.06
C PHE A 6 21.97 -12.86 2.41
N CYS A 7 21.96 -11.66 3.02
CA CYS A 7 23.18 -10.97 3.43
C CYS A 7 23.93 -11.69 4.55
N THR A 8 23.21 -12.33 5.47
CA THR A 8 23.80 -13.14 6.54
C THR A 8 24.50 -14.37 5.99
N ALA A 9 23.90 -15.05 5.01
CA ALA A 9 24.45 -16.25 4.40
C ALA A 9 25.69 -15.98 3.53
N LEU A 10 25.73 -14.86 2.80
CA LEU A 10 26.80 -14.55 1.85
C LEU A 10 27.90 -13.65 2.43
N GLY A 11 27.65 -13.00 3.57
CA GLY A 11 28.54 -11.98 4.10
C GLY A 11 28.48 -10.66 3.32
N LYS A 12 28.98 -9.59 3.93
CA LYS A 12 28.77 -8.21 3.44
C LYS A 12 29.32 -7.97 2.02
N GLU A 13 30.50 -8.49 1.70
CA GLU A 13 31.16 -8.21 0.41
C GLU A 13 30.45 -8.93 -0.74
N GLU A 14 30.23 -10.24 -0.62
CA GLU A 14 29.62 -11.03 -1.70
C GLU A 14 28.13 -10.70 -1.86
N ALA A 15 27.39 -10.48 -0.76
CA ALA A 15 26.01 -10.03 -0.85
C ALA A 15 25.90 -8.69 -1.59
N ASN A 16 26.79 -7.73 -1.30
CA ASN A 16 26.75 -6.41 -1.94
C ASN A 16 27.15 -6.49 -3.42
N ARG A 17 28.13 -7.34 -3.77
CA ARG A 17 28.49 -7.60 -5.18
C ARG A 17 27.32 -8.18 -5.97
N GLN A 18 26.67 -9.21 -5.43
CA GLN A 18 25.52 -9.87 -6.08
C GLN A 18 24.32 -8.94 -6.18
N LEU A 19 24.04 -8.16 -5.13
CA LEU A 19 22.95 -7.17 -5.14
C LEU A 19 23.21 -6.06 -6.16
N ARG A 20 24.45 -5.57 -6.32
CA ARG A 20 24.77 -4.56 -7.35
C ARG A 20 24.56 -5.11 -8.76
N ILE A 21 25.07 -6.30 -9.05
CA ILE A 21 24.84 -6.98 -10.34
C ILE A 21 23.34 -7.16 -10.59
N HIS A 22 22.58 -7.58 -9.57
CA HIS A 22 21.14 -7.72 -9.64
C HIS A 22 20.44 -6.37 -9.91
N TYR A 23 20.75 -5.33 -9.15
CA TYR A 23 20.14 -4.01 -9.30
C TYR A 23 20.46 -3.36 -10.66
N GLU A 24 21.65 -3.61 -11.21
CA GLU A 24 22.06 -3.08 -12.51
C GLU A 24 21.40 -3.81 -13.69
N ASN A 25 21.04 -5.09 -13.54
CA ASN A 25 20.66 -5.93 -14.68
C ASN A 25 19.24 -6.53 -14.61
N TRP A 26 18.63 -6.61 -13.43
CA TRP A 26 17.37 -7.35 -13.24
C TRP A 26 16.14 -6.59 -13.75
N VAL A 27 16.08 -5.29 -13.48
CA VAL A 27 14.96 -4.43 -13.89
C VAL A 27 15.55 -3.11 -14.41
N THR A 28 15.60 -2.97 -15.73
CA THR A 28 16.11 -1.77 -16.42
C THR A 28 14.97 -0.87 -16.90
N GLU A 29 15.27 0.34 -17.37
CA GLU A 29 14.27 1.22 -17.99
C GLU A 29 13.52 0.54 -19.16
N LYS A 30 14.20 -0.36 -19.88
CA LYS A 30 13.64 -1.15 -20.98
C LYS A 30 12.61 -2.17 -20.49
N ASP A 31 12.81 -2.75 -19.32
CA ASP A 31 11.93 -3.77 -18.72
C ASP A 31 10.71 -3.13 -18.06
N ILE A 32 10.93 -2.01 -17.38
CA ILE A 32 9.93 -1.25 -16.64
C ILE A 32 8.82 -0.75 -17.59
N GLY A 33 9.16 -0.23 -18.78
CA GLY A 33 8.21 0.55 -19.59
C GLY A 33 7.29 -0.21 -20.56
N ALA A 34 7.74 -1.31 -21.18
CA ALA A 34 7.06 -1.83 -22.38
C ALA A 34 6.79 -3.33 -22.41
N LEU A 35 7.68 -4.16 -21.88
CA LEU A 35 7.58 -5.63 -21.99
C LEU A 35 6.79 -6.26 -20.84
N ALA A 36 7.13 -5.96 -19.58
CA ALA A 36 6.50 -6.61 -18.44
C ALA A 36 4.99 -6.34 -18.38
N ALA A 37 4.59 -5.07 -18.52
CA ALA A 37 3.17 -4.71 -18.54
C ALA A 37 2.43 -5.34 -19.72
N ALA A 38 3.01 -5.30 -20.93
CA ALA A 38 2.36 -5.87 -22.11
C ALA A 38 2.20 -7.38 -22.03
N VAL A 39 3.17 -8.10 -21.46
CA VAL A 39 3.08 -9.56 -21.26
C VAL A 39 1.95 -9.89 -20.31
N ILE A 40 1.86 -9.19 -19.17
CA ILE A 40 0.78 -9.39 -18.19
C ILE A 40 -0.58 -9.07 -18.84
N ILE A 41 -0.71 -7.91 -19.48
CA ILE A 41 -1.99 -7.52 -20.08
C ILE A 41 -2.41 -8.50 -21.17
N ASN A 42 -1.51 -8.86 -22.10
CA ASN A 42 -1.90 -9.79 -23.17
C ASN A 42 -2.28 -11.18 -22.65
N ARG A 43 -1.65 -11.63 -21.56
CA ARG A 43 -1.99 -12.90 -20.92
C ARG A 43 -3.38 -12.87 -20.28
N TYR A 44 -3.78 -11.75 -19.70
CA TYR A 44 -4.95 -11.69 -18.81
C TYR A 44 -6.10 -10.81 -19.31
N LYS A 45 -5.95 -10.03 -20.38
CA LYS A 45 -6.97 -9.07 -20.87
C LYS A 45 -8.34 -9.67 -21.20
N GLY A 46 -8.40 -10.97 -21.48
CA GLY A 46 -9.65 -11.70 -21.73
C GLY A 46 -10.26 -12.35 -20.48
N HIS A 47 -9.61 -12.22 -19.32
CA HIS A 47 -10.05 -12.89 -18.09
C HIS A 47 -10.94 -11.95 -17.26
N GLU A 48 -12.21 -12.32 -17.06
CA GLU A 48 -13.22 -11.47 -16.42
C GLU A 48 -12.88 -11.08 -14.96
N ALA A 49 -12.14 -11.95 -14.25
CA ALA A 49 -11.71 -11.65 -12.87
C ALA A 49 -10.69 -10.50 -12.76
N ILE A 50 -10.07 -10.07 -13.86
CA ILE A 50 -9.01 -9.06 -13.82
C ILE A 50 -9.59 -7.68 -14.14
N MET A 51 -9.65 -6.84 -13.11
CA MET A 51 -10.28 -5.51 -13.18
C MET A 51 -9.30 -4.37 -13.50
N GLY A 52 -8.00 -4.61 -13.41
CA GLY A 52 -7.02 -3.55 -13.51
C GLY A 52 -5.57 -3.99 -13.37
N MET A 53 -4.66 -3.02 -13.48
CA MET A 53 -3.23 -3.22 -13.33
C MET A 53 -2.60 -2.08 -12.52
N LYS A 54 -1.86 -2.45 -11.47
CA LYS A 54 -0.89 -1.60 -10.78
C LYS A 54 0.50 -1.89 -11.39
N PRO A 55 1.11 -0.96 -12.15
CA PRO A 55 2.33 -1.27 -12.90
C PRO A 55 3.57 -1.38 -11.99
N VAL A 56 3.54 -0.76 -10.81
CA VAL A 56 4.62 -0.82 -9.81
C VAL A 56 4.07 -0.65 -8.40
N ASN A 57 4.60 -1.42 -7.44
CA ASN A 57 4.31 -1.26 -6.01
C ASN A 57 5.31 -0.33 -5.34
N GLU A 58 4.83 0.60 -4.51
CA GLU A 58 5.64 1.42 -3.60
C GLU A 58 6.93 2.03 -4.18
N PRO A 59 6.89 2.78 -5.31
CA PRO A 59 8.08 3.49 -5.79
C PRO A 59 8.63 4.39 -4.70
N TRP A 60 9.96 4.36 -4.53
CA TRP A 60 10.61 5.06 -3.43
C TRP A 60 10.34 6.57 -3.44
N LYS A 61 10.20 7.16 -2.24
CA LYS A 61 9.84 8.58 -2.06
C LYS A 61 10.80 9.57 -2.72
N PHE A 62 12.03 9.17 -3.00
CA PHE A 62 13.05 10.03 -3.63
C PHE A 62 13.27 9.77 -5.12
N THR A 63 12.55 8.82 -5.73
CA THR A 63 12.56 8.66 -7.20
C THR A 63 12.14 9.97 -7.87
N PRO A 64 12.93 10.55 -8.79
CA PRO A 64 12.60 11.84 -9.41
C PRO A 64 11.18 11.88 -9.96
N ILE A 65 10.37 12.84 -9.50
CA ILE A 65 8.91 12.84 -9.77
C ILE A 65 8.59 12.92 -11.27
N LYS A 66 9.42 13.62 -12.06
CA LYS A 66 9.27 13.70 -13.51
C LYS A 66 9.42 12.32 -14.16
N VAL A 67 10.50 11.60 -13.82
CA VAL A 67 10.77 10.25 -14.31
C VAL A 67 9.63 9.29 -13.93
N LEU A 68 9.15 9.37 -12.68
CA LEU A 68 8.06 8.52 -12.21
C LEU A 68 6.73 8.82 -12.94
N LYS A 69 6.39 10.08 -13.15
CA LYS A 69 5.18 10.47 -13.89
C LYS A 69 5.27 10.08 -15.37
N GLU A 70 6.43 10.21 -15.99
CA GLU A 70 6.67 9.74 -17.36
C GLU A 70 6.49 8.22 -17.47
N TYR A 71 7.01 7.47 -16.50
CA TYR A 71 6.81 6.03 -16.41
C TYR A 71 5.31 5.67 -16.29
N TYR A 72 4.57 6.31 -15.38
CA TYR A 72 3.14 6.08 -15.22
C TYR A 72 2.36 6.47 -16.48
N TRP A 73 2.72 7.56 -17.16
CA TRP A 73 2.07 7.98 -18.40
C TRP A 73 2.27 6.97 -19.54
N LYS A 74 3.51 6.48 -19.72
CA LYS A 74 3.82 5.42 -20.69
C LYS A 74 3.03 4.16 -20.40
N SER A 75 2.97 3.75 -19.12
CA SER A 75 2.22 2.57 -18.66
C SER A 75 0.71 2.73 -18.86
N TYR A 76 0.14 3.89 -18.52
CA TYR A 76 -1.28 4.19 -18.71
C TYR A 76 -1.69 4.03 -20.18
N LYS A 77 -0.97 4.69 -21.10
CA LYS A 77 -1.23 4.57 -22.54
C LYS A 77 -1.19 3.12 -23.01
N ARG A 78 -0.25 2.33 -22.49
CA ARG A 78 -0.12 0.90 -22.84
C ARG A 78 -1.30 0.08 -22.34
N VAL A 79 -1.73 0.28 -21.10
CA VAL A 79 -2.92 -0.37 -20.53
C VAL A 79 -4.16 0.01 -21.33
N LYS A 80 -4.38 1.29 -21.62
CA LYS A 80 -5.54 1.74 -22.42
C LYS A 80 -5.54 1.15 -23.83
N ALA A 81 -4.37 1.02 -24.47
CA ALA A 81 -4.25 0.46 -25.81
C ALA A 81 -4.53 -1.05 -25.87
N LEU A 82 -4.23 -1.80 -24.81
CA LEU A 82 -4.35 -3.27 -24.79
C LEU A 82 -5.58 -3.80 -24.04
N ALA A 83 -6.06 -3.04 -23.05
CA ALA A 83 -7.18 -3.37 -22.18
C ALA A 83 -7.89 -2.08 -21.73
N LEU A 84 -8.65 -1.48 -22.65
CA LEU A 84 -9.25 -0.16 -22.50
C LEU A 84 -10.03 0.03 -21.18
N LEU A 85 -10.79 -1.00 -20.79
CA LEU A 85 -11.69 -0.96 -19.62
C LEU A 85 -10.98 -1.22 -18.28
N TRP A 86 -9.75 -1.72 -18.28
CA TRP A 86 -9.02 -2.02 -17.04
C TRP A 86 -8.73 -0.76 -16.24
N LYS A 87 -8.90 -0.80 -14.92
CA LYS A 87 -8.44 0.28 -14.04
C LYS A 87 -6.92 0.37 -14.04
N PHE A 88 -6.38 1.56 -14.22
CA PHE A 88 -4.95 1.84 -14.09
C PHE A 88 -4.67 2.36 -12.68
N ILE A 89 -3.99 1.56 -11.87
CA ILE A 89 -3.77 1.83 -10.44
C ILE A 89 -2.39 2.45 -10.23
N ILE A 90 -2.32 3.59 -9.55
CA ILE A 90 -1.10 4.36 -9.33
C ILE A 90 -0.79 4.38 -7.85
N HIS A 91 0.42 3.96 -7.45
CA HIS A 91 0.85 4.15 -6.08
C HIS A 91 1.34 5.59 -5.84
N ASP A 92 1.02 6.16 -4.68
CA ASP A 92 1.33 7.55 -4.30
C ASP A 92 2.83 7.86 -4.14
N SER A 93 3.66 6.82 -4.07
CA SER A 93 5.11 6.87 -3.86
C SER A 93 5.46 7.59 -2.55
N PHE A 94 4.64 7.39 -1.51
CA PHE A 94 4.79 7.99 -0.18
C PHE A 94 4.78 9.53 -0.20
N ARG A 95 4.15 10.11 -1.22
CA ARG A 95 3.95 11.56 -1.38
C ARG A 95 2.47 11.88 -1.22
N PHE A 96 2.10 12.03 0.04
CA PHE A 96 0.74 12.41 0.43
C PHE A 96 0.42 13.83 -0.05
N GLY A 97 -0.80 14.02 -0.54
CA GLY A 97 -1.36 15.33 -0.85
C GLY A 97 -1.55 15.63 -2.32
N LEU A 98 -2.52 16.52 -2.57
CA LEU A 98 -2.98 16.90 -3.90
C LEU A 98 -1.88 17.56 -4.76
N ALA A 99 -0.92 18.26 -4.14
CA ALA A 99 0.12 19.00 -4.85
C ALA A 99 0.97 18.14 -5.82
N PHE A 100 1.13 16.84 -5.53
CA PHE A 100 1.92 15.97 -6.39
C PHE A 100 1.10 15.32 -7.50
N TRP A 101 -0.17 15.01 -7.25
CA TRP A 101 -0.93 14.06 -8.07
C TRP A 101 -2.24 14.62 -8.65
N ALA A 102 -2.78 15.73 -8.13
CA ALA A 102 -4.10 16.23 -8.53
C ALA A 102 -4.22 16.56 -10.02
N ASP A 103 -3.16 17.12 -10.62
CA ASP A 103 -3.14 17.46 -12.04
C ASP A 103 -2.71 16.28 -12.92
N PHE A 104 -2.13 15.24 -12.33
CA PHE A 104 -1.61 14.11 -13.09
C PHE A 104 -2.76 13.18 -13.52
N LEU A 105 -2.91 12.98 -14.83
CA LEU A 105 -4.00 12.20 -15.43
C LEU A 105 -5.41 12.77 -15.17
N LEU A 106 -5.52 14.06 -14.89
CA LEU A 106 -6.80 14.74 -14.79
C LEU A 106 -7.61 14.54 -16.09
N GLY A 107 -8.85 14.10 -15.97
CA GLY A 107 -9.74 13.79 -17.11
C GLY A 107 -9.48 12.44 -17.80
N CYS A 108 -8.47 11.68 -17.40
CA CYS A 108 -8.26 10.32 -17.91
C CYS A 108 -9.23 9.32 -17.26
N PRO A 109 -9.95 8.50 -18.04
CA PRO A 109 -10.89 7.52 -17.49
C PRO A 109 -10.17 6.31 -16.89
N ASN A 110 -10.89 5.57 -16.03
CA ASN A 110 -10.47 4.27 -15.50
C ASN A 110 -9.09 4.32 -14.82
N ILE A 111 -8.86 5.33 -13.97
CA ILE A 111 -7.69 5.40 -13.09
C ILE A 111 -8.09 5.07 -11.65
N ALA A 112 -7.13 4.68 -10.83
CA ALA A 112 -7.29 4.44 -9.40
C ALA A 112 -6.00 4.84 -8.68
N PHE A 113 -6.11 5.28 -7.44
CA PHE A 113 -4.98 5.74 -6.64
C PHE A 113 -4.78 4.85 -5.43
N ASP A 114 -3.63 4.18 -5.37
CA ASP A 114 -3.26 3.25 -4.31
C ASP A 114 -2.44 3.95 -3.23
N MET A 115 -3.01 4.02 -2.04
CA MET A 115 -2.40 4.65 -0.88
C MET A 115 -2.22 3.62 0.22
N HIS A 116 -0.98 3.51 0.68
CA HIS A 116 -0.58 2.61 1.75
C HIS A 116 -0.50 3.39 3.07
N ILE A 117 -1.39 3.07 4.02
CA ILE A 117 -1.48 3.77 5.30
C ILE A 117 -0.97 2.86 6.40
N TYR A 118 0.15 3.26 7.02
CA TYR A 118 0.77 2.54 8.14
C TYR A 118 1.31 3.54 9.16
N GLN A 119 1.22 3.21 10.45
CA GLN A 119 1.75 4.07 11.55
C GLN A 119 3.05 3.53 12.16
N ALA A 120 3.31 2.27 11.89
CA ALA A 120 4.56 1.53 11.98
C ALA A 120 5.90 2.26 11.93
N TRP A 121 6.03 3.17 10.97
CA TRP A 121 7.26 3.89 10.65
C TRP A 121 7.19 5.36 11.08
N ASN A 122 6.20 5.72 11.88
CA ASN A 122 6.16 7.04 12.51
C ASN A 122 7.15 7.10 13.67
N SER A 123 7.59 8.32 13.99
CA SER A 123 8.29 8.57 15.24
C SER A 123 7.43 8.09 16.44
N PRO A 124 8.06 7.62 17.53
CA PRO A 124 7.34 7.30 18.76
C PRO A 124 6.44 8.46 19.17
N GLY A 125 5.22 8.15 19.56
CA GLY A 125 4.20 9.11 19.97
C GLY A 125 3.25 8.48 20.98
N THR A 126 2.28 9.26 21.42
CA THR A 126 1.20 8.84 22.31
C THR A 126 0.11 8.08 21.53
N ILE A 127 -0.81 7.43 22.25
CA ILE A 127 -2.01 6.85 21.65
C ILE A 127 -2.79 7.90 20.86
N GLU A 128 -2.90 9.12 21.40
CA GLU A 128 -3.60 10.24 20.76
C GLU A 128 -2.93 10.63 19.43
N ASP A 129 -1.60 10.68 19.37
CA ASP A 129 -0.86 10.97 18.14
C ASP A 129 -1.16 9.94 17.04
N PHE A 130 -1.34 8.67 17.42
CA PHE A 130 -1.74 7.60 16.51
C PHE A 130 -3.17 7.83 16.01
N PHE A 131 -4.14 8.12 16.88
CA PHE A 131 -5.52 8.42 16.45
C PHE A 131 -5.59 9.66 15.53
N GLN A 132 -4.85 10.72 15.84
CA GLN A 132 -4.81 11.94 15.03
C GLN A 132 -4.15 11.71 13.66
N THR A 133 -3.08 10.91 13.61
CA THR A 133 -2.42 10.59 12.35
C THR A 133 -3.30 9.72 11.45
N LEU A 134 -4.11 8.81 12.02
CA LEU A 134 -5.10 8.07 11.22
C LEU A 134 -6.12 9.02 10.60
N VAL A 135 -6.63 9.99 11.35
CA VAL A 135 -7.55 10.99 10.80
C VAL A 135 -6.89 11.73 9.64
N SER A 136 -5.70 12.32 9.85
CA SER A 136 -5.04 13.15 8.83
C SER A 136 -4.62 12.40 7.57
N ARG A 137 -4.35 11.09 7.65
CA ARG A 137 -4.01 10.26 6.47
C ARG A 137 -5.22 9.65 5.78
N SER A 138 -6.35 9.53 6.49
CA SER A 138 -7.63 9.06 5.94
C SER A 138 -8.47 10.18 5.34
N THR A 139 -8.13 11.45 5.60
CA THR A 139 -8.80 12.64 5.04
C THR A 139 -7.80 13.48 4.25
N PRO A 140 -8.10 13.84 2.99
CA PRO A 140 -9.30 14.60 2.68
C PRO A 140 -10.10 13.91 1.57
N LEU A 141 -10.96 12.95 1.96
CA LEU A 141 -11.95 12.34 1.09
C LEU A 141 -13.07 13.37 0.81
N ASP A 142 -12.72 14.33 -0.04
CA ASP A 142 -13.69 15.22 -0.68
C ASP A 142 -14.34 14.46 -1.84
N GLU A 143 -15.59 14.04 -1.65
CA GLU A 143 -16.38 13.30 -2.64
C GLU A 143 -16.58 14.07 -3.95
N THR A 144 -16.33 15.38 -3.95
CA THR A 144 -16.39 16.23 -5.16
C THR A 144 -15.09 16.23 -5.96
N LYS A 145 -14.01 15.62 -5.44
CA LYS A 145 -12.69 15.55 -6.08
C LYS A 145 -12.46 14.23 -6.81
N PRO A 146 -11.66 14.22 -7.89
CA PRO A 146 -11.35 13.00 -8.64
C PRO A 146 -10.63 11.92 -7.80
N ILE A 147 -10.64 10.71 -8.36
CA ILE A 147 -10.42 9.39 -7.74
C ILE A 147 -9.36 9.33 -6.63
N GLN A 148 -9.79 8.88 -5.45
CA GLN A 148 -9.02 8.75 -4.21
C GLN A 148 -9.09 7.29 -3.69
N GLY A 149 -8.51 6.31 -4.37
CA GLY A 149 -8.54 4.91 -3.90
C GLY A 149 -8.28 3.88 -5.01
N PRO A 150 -7.98 2.59 -4.69
CA PRO A 150 -8.21 1.90 -3.40
C PRO A 150 -7.09 2.07 -2.36
N TYR A 151 -7.41 1.90 -1.07
CA TYR A 151 -6.43 2.00 0.02
C TYR A 151 -5.89 0.62 0.42
N SER A 152 -4.58 0.45 0.53
CA SER A 152 -3.99 -0.72 1.19
C SER A 152 -3.74 -0.38 2.66
N THR A 153 -4.34 -1.13 3.56
CA THR A 153 -4.24 -0.90 5.01
C THR A 153 -3.68 -2.13 5.69
N GLY A 154 -2.91 -1.97 6.76
CA GLY A 154 -2.42 -3.09 7.55
C GLY A 154 -1.79 -2.57 8.83
N MET A 155 -1.98 -3.27 9.94
CA MET A 155 -1.33 -2.88 11.19
C MET A 155 0.07 -3.50 11.30
N CYS A 156 1.05 -3.12 10.46
CA CYS A 156 2.42 -3.70 10.52
C CYS A 156 3.51 -2.66 10.75
N GLY A 157 4.36 -2.80 11.78
CA GLY A 157 5.56 -1.96 11.90
C GLY A 157 6.68 -2.40 12.84
N PRO A 158 7.94 -2.49 12.37
CA PRO A 158 9.12 -2.47 13.23
C PRO A 158 9.67 -1.05 13.39
N SER A 159 9.89 -0.62 14.64
CA SER A 159 10.78 0.50 14.97
C SER A 159 11.96 -0.05 15.77
N PHE A 160 13.19 0.14 15.29
CA PHE A 160 14.43 -0.22 16.00
C PHE A 160 14.51 -1.65 16.57
N GLY A 161 14.00 -2.66 15.85
CA GLY A 161 14.01 -4.05 16.31
C GLY A 161 13.01 -4.36 17.44
N LYS A 162 12.09 -3.42 17.76
CA LYS A 162 10.94 -3.64 18.64
C LYS A 162 9.68 -3.18 17.93
N CYS A 163 8.95 -4.16 17.41
CA CYS A 163 7.67 -3.99 16.74
C CYS A 163 6.59 -3.62 17.78
N PRO A 164 5.95 -2.43 17.74
CA PRO A 164 4.76 -2.16 18.57
C PRO A 164 3.63 -3.17 18.30
N VAL A 165 3.68 -3.82 17.15
CA VAL A 165 2.69 -4.79 16.66
C VAL A 165 2.88 -6.19 17.27
N THR A 166 4.06 -6.51 17.83
CA THR A 166 4.22 -7.68 18.73
C THR A 166 4.22 -7.29 20.21
N SER A 167 4.40 -6.00 20.51
CA SER A 167 4.35 -5.50 21.88
C SER A 167 2.91 -5.36 22.35
N GLN A 168 2.60 -5.99 23.48
CA GLN A 168 1.32 -5.83 24.18
C GLN A 168 1.35 -4.66 25.17
N SER A 169 2.46 -3.91 25.23
CA SER A 169 2.68 -2.90 26.27
C SER A 169 3.42 -1.65 25.76
N PHE A 170 3.47 -1.43 24.43
CA PHE A 170 4.24 -0.33 23.83
C PHE A 170 3.84 1.05 24.37
N PHE A 171 2.55 1.28 24.62
CA PHE A 171 2.02 2.50 25.21
C PHE A 171 1.78 2.37 26.72
N HIS A 172 2.32 1.33 27.36
CA HIS A 172 1.98 0.95 28.74
C HIS A 172 0.48 0.73 28.94
N GLN A 173 -0.23 0.30 27.89
CA GLN A 173 -1.65 -0.01 27.93
C GLN A 173 -1.94 -1.24 28.81
N HIS A 174 -3.04 -1.21 29.55
CA HIS A 174 -3.52 -2.35 30.33
C HIS A 174 -4.28 -3.38 29.46
N ASP A 175 -5.01 -2.90 28.45
CA ASP A 175 -5.80 -3.75 27.54
C ASP A 175 -5.38 -3.50 26.08
N ASP A 176 -4.43 -4.33 25.63
CA ASP A 176 -3.90 -4.29 24.28
C ASP A 176 -4.94 -4.69 23.21
N ALA A 177 -5.86 -5.60 23.55
CA ALA A 177 -6.89 -6.06 22.63
C ALA A 177 -7.89 -4.95 22.33
N ALA A 178 -8.32 -4.21 23.37
CA ALA A 178 -9.19 -3.05 23.20
C ALA A 178 -8.51 -1.93 22.40
N LEU A 179 -7.24 -1.62 22.68
CA LEU A 179 -6.49 -0.61 21.92
C LEU A 179 -6.32 -1.03 20.45
N THR A 180 -5.94 -2.29 20.20
CA THR A 180 -5.78 -2.85 18.86
C THR A 180 -7.10 -2.75 18.08
N ARG A 181 -8.23 -3.12 18.70
CA ARG A 181 -9.55 -2.99 18.09
C ARG A 181 -9.92 -1.53 17.80
N ALA A 182 -9.65 -0.61 18.72
CA ALA A 182 -10.00 0.80 18.54
C ALA A 182 -9.21 1.44 17.39
N LEU A 183 -7.90 1.17 17.28
CA LEU A 183 -7.07 1.64 16.17
C LEU A 183 -7.51 1.02 14.83
N THR A 184 -7.76 -0.29 14.81
CA THR A 184 -8.26 -1.00 13.60
C THR A 184 -9.57 -0.39 13.10
N LEU A 185 -10.55 -0.19 14.00
CA LEU A 185 -11.84 0.38 13.64
C LEU A 185 -11.71 1.82 13.16
N LYS A 186 -10.83 2.62 13.78
CA LYS A 186 -10.60 4.00 13.34
C LYS A 186 -10.07 4.04 11.91
N GLU A 187 -9.10 3.19 11.59
CA GLU A 187 -8.51 3.08 10.26
C GLU A 187 -9.54 2.58 9.24
N LEU A 188 -10.22 1.47 9.52
CA LEU A 188 -11.26 0.90 8.65
C LEU A 188 -12.39 1.90 8.39
N ASN A 189 -12.85 2.63 9.40
CA ASN A 189 -13.87 3.68 9.23
C ASN A 189 -13.38 4.82 8.34
N GLY A 190 -12.09 5.19 8.42
CA GLY A 190 -11.50 6.21 7.56
C GLY A 190 -11.48 5.80 6.09
N VAL A 191 -11.01 4.58 5.80
CA VAL A 191 -10.90 4.08 4.42
C VAL A 191 -12.23 3.57 3.85
N ALA A 192 -13.22 3.25 4.69
CA ALA A 192 -14.55 2.82 4.26
C ALA A 192 -15.34 3.93 3.55
N VAL A 193 -15.01 5.20 3.76
CA VAL A 193 -15.58 6.33 3.02
C VAL A 193 -14.93 6.48 1.63
N GLY A 194 -13.79 5.83 1.41
CA GLY A 194 -13.11 5.78 0.11
C GLY A 194 -13.72 4.74 -0.84
N HIS A 195 -13.02 4.47 -1.95
CA HIS A 195 -13.46 3.52 -2.99
C HIS A 195 -13.22 2.04 -2.62
N GLY A 196 -12.95 1.74 -1.35
CA GLY A 196 -12.62 0.42 -0.83
C GLY A 196 -11.19 0.29 -0.30
N TRP A 197 -10.92 -0.86 0.32
CA TRP A 197 -9.64 -1.16 0.94
C TRP A 197 -9.21 -2.62 0.73
N TYR A 198 -7.90 -2.86 0.79
CA TYR A 198 -7.27 -4.17 0.81
C TYR A 198 -6.44 -4.30 2.08
N PHE A 199 -6.72 -5.30 2.91
CA PHE A 199 -5.96 -5.51 4.15
C PHE A 199 -4.67 -6.29 3.89
N TRP A 200 -3.56 -5.78 4.37
CA TRP A 200 -2.24 -6.40 4.37
C TRP A 200 -1.96 -7.03 5.76
N ASN A 201 -1.99 -8.35 5.91
CA ASN A 201 -2.19 -9.41 4.91
C ASN A 201 -3.31 -10.37 5.35
N PHE A 202 -3.78 -11.21 4.43
CA PHE A 202 -4.83 -12.18 4.70
C PHE A 202 -4.46 -13.18 5.80
N LYS A 203 -3.24 -13.72 5.76
CA LYS A 203 -2.72 -14.74 6.70
C LYS A 203 -1.23 -14.51 7.02
N THR A 204 -0.81 -14.83 8.24
CA THR A 204 0.62 -15.00 8.59
C THR A 204 0.85 -16.29 9.38
N GLU A 205 2.12 -16.66 9.60
CA GLU A 205 2.46 -17.81 10.45
C GLU A 205 2.61 -17.41 11.94
N ILE A 206 3.06 -16.19 12.21
CA ILE A 206 3.51 -15.78 13.56
C ILE A 206 3.05 -14.37 13.99
N HIS A 207 2.36 -13.61 13.13
CA HIS A 207 2.06 -12.19 13.39
C HIS A 207 0.56 -11.88 13.31
N TYR A 208 -0.16 -12.15 14.40
CA TYR A 208 -1.62 -12.01 14.46
C TYR A 208 -2.15 -10.60 14.20
N LYS A 209 -1.41 -9.53 14.50
CA LYS A 209 -1.87 -8.13 14.30
C LYS A 209 -1.76 -7.63 12.85
N VAL A 210 -1.06 -8.35 11.97
CA VAL A 210 -1.03 -8.08 10.51
C VAL A 210 -1.79 -9.14 9.74
N GLU A 211 -2.62 -9.89 10.44
CA GLU A 211 -3.34 -11.02 9.91
C GLU A 211 -4.83 -10.76 9.97
N PHE A 212 -5.46 -10.70 8.80
CA PHE A 212 -6.90 -10.48 8.70
C PHE A 212 -7.70 -11.55 9.46
N LEU A 213 -7.33 -12.83 9.29
CA LEU A 213 -8.01 -13.94 9.97
C LEU A 213 -7.80 -13.93 11.50
N GLY A 214 -6.60 -13.57 11.95
CA GLY A 214 -6.24 -13.45 13.35
C GLY A 214 -7.04 -12.35 14.04
N LEU A 215 -7.05 -11.15 13.44
CA LEU A 215 -7.82 -10.01 13.93
C LEU A 215 -9.34 -10.22 13.84
N GLY A 216 -9.81 -10.96 12.84
CA GLY A 216 -11.22 -11.35 12.73
C GLY A 216 -11.63 -12.29 13.86
N SER A 217 -10.80 -13.30 14.14
CA SER A 217 -11.05 -14.29 15.20
C SER A 217 -10.98 -13.69 16.60
N SER A 218 -10.15 -12.66 16.81
CA SER A 218 -10.06 -11.91 18.08
C SER A 218 -11.15 -10.84 18.27
N GLY A 219 -12.01 -10.61 17.27
CA GLY A 219 -13.02 -9.55 17.29
C GLY A 219 -12.44 -8.13 17.13
N SER A 220 -11.19 -8.01 16.71
CA SER A 220 -10.53 -6.72 16.44
C SER A 220 -10.92 -6.13 15.08
N ILE A 221 -11.32 -6.99 14.12
CA ILE A 221 -12.00 -6.62 12.88
C ILE A 221 -13.48 -7.01 12.98
N PRO A 222 -14.42 -6.15 12.53
CA PRO A 222 -15.84 -6.51 12.44
C PRO A 222 -16.06 -7.75 11.56
N GLN A 223 -16.82 -8.72 12.08
CA GLN A 223 -17.25 -9.91 11.33
C GLN A 223 -18.28 -9.56 10.24
N GLU A 224 -19.01 -8.46 10.43
CA GLU A 224 -19.94 -7.90 9.45
C GLU A 224 -19.36 -6.65 8.82
N ARG A 225 -19.70 -6.42 7.54
CA ARG A 225 -19.33 -5.19 6.84
C ARG A 225 -19.85 -3.98 7.64
N VAL A 226 -18.98 -3.05 8.01
CA VAL A 226 -19.40 -1.79 8.64
C VAL A 226 -20.42 -1.14 7.70
N LYS A 227 -21.68 -1.06 8.12
CA LYS A 227 -22.71 -0.35 7.38
C LYS A 227 -22.36 1.13 7.43
N VAL A 228 -21.69 1.63 6.39
CA VAL A 228 -21.56 3.06 6.18
C VAL A 228 -22.98 3.58 5.96
N PRO A 229 -23.50 4.48 6.80
CA PRO A 229 -24.82 5.06 6.58
C PRO A 229 -24.83 5.67 5.17
N GLN A 230 -25.72 5.16 4.31
CA GLN A 230 -26.03 5.87 3.07
C GLN A 230 -26.66 7.20 3.49
N ARG A 231 -26.01 8.31 3.13
CA ARG A 231 -26.63 9.63 3.20
C ARG A 231 -27.52 9.81 1.98
#